data_AF-A0A3N6P8A1-F1
#
_entry.id   AF-A0A3N6P8A1-F1
#
_cell.length_a   1.000
_cell.length_b   1.000
_cell.length_c   1.000
_cell.angle_alpha   90.00
_cell.angle_beta   90.00
_cell.angle_gamma   90.00
#
_symmetry.space_group_name_H-M   'P 1'
#
loop_
_entity.id
_entity.type
_entity.pdbx_description
1 polymer ?
#
loop_
_entity_poly.entity_id
_entity_poly.type
_entity_poly.pdbx_seq_one_letter_code
_entity_poly.pdbx_strand_id
1 'polypeptide(L)'
;MGMTSFIYGVIEEYGLNLKKLEEVYAHNEGIISALPTSDSWPPLSKGMFSITKNDSELEGPNLEYWGRMIHFAACLKSVEYEWSEWKEKFEELLLQMYWTQAHVHVKTEYSGIISFSWTLDLKKWSISEEAIRPIKREFWDFEGCRQLGKIKHRQKFLEGIKSD
;
A
#
# COMPACT_ATOMS: atom_id res chain seq x y z
N MET A 1 -13.25 25.10 -7.22
CA MET A 1 -11.87 24.65 -7.50
C MET A 1 -11.60 23.47 -6.56
N GLY A 2 -11.13 22.34 -7.07
CA GLY A 2 -10.78 21.20 -6.20
C GLY A 2 -9.36 21.36 -5.67
N MET A 3 -9.11 20.78 -4.50
CA MET A 3 -7.82 20.83 -3.82
C MET A 3 -6.89 19.75 -4.37
N THR A 4 -5.58 20.01 -4.37
CA THR A 4 -4.59 18.98 -4.76
C THR A 4 -4.19 18.15 -3.55
N SER A 5 -4.22 16.84 -3.72
CA SER A 5 -3.84 15.86 -2.72
C SER A 5 -2.89 14.83 -3.32
N PHE A 6 -1.82 14.54 -2.61
CA PHE A 6 -0.85 13.53 -2.99
C PHE A 6 -1.09 12.27 -2.16
N ILE A 7 -1.22 11.15 -2.84
CA ILE A 7 -1.15 9.82 -2.23
C ILE A 7 0.16 9.20 -2.63
N TYR A 8 0.91 8.67 -1.68
CA TYR A 8 2.13 7.92 -1.97
C TYR A 8 2.41 6.95 -0.84
N GLY A 9 3.21 5.93 -1.12
CA GLY A 9 3.47 4.91 -0.14
C GLY A 9 4.32 3.77 -0.66
N VAL A 10 4.36 2.70 0.13
CA VAL A 10 5.10 1.50 -0.17
C VAL A 10 4.38 0.27 0.38
N ILE A 11 4.50 -0.84 -0.35
CA ILE A 11 4.10 -2.18 0.08
C ILE A 11 5.39 -3.00 0.18
N GLU A 12 5.62 -3.61 1.33
CA GLU A 12 6.69 -4.57 1.57
C GLU A 12 6.16 -5.97 1.25
N GLU A 13 6.76 -6.63 0.27
CA GLU A 13 6.37 -7.98 -0.14
C GLU A 13 6.84 -9.03 0.87
N TYR A 14 6.15 -10.19 0.90
CA TYR A 14 6.53 -11.27 1.80
C TYR A 14 7.88 -11.90 1.42
N GLY A 15 8.94 -11.50 2.12
CA GLY A 15 10.31 -11.96 1.90
C GLY A 15 10.84 -13.02 2.88
N LEU A 16 10.03 -13.48 3.83
CA LEU A 16 10.51 -14.30 4.96
C LEU A 16 10.74 -15.79 4.61
N ASN A 17 10.22 -16.27 3.47
CA ASN A 17 10.41 -17.64 3.01
C ASN A 17 11.18 -17.67 1.68
N LEU A 18 12.50 -17.86 1.75
CA LEU A 18 13.40 -17.85 0.59
C LEU A 18 13.03 -18.89 -0.48
N LYS A 19 12.45 -20.04 -0.10
CA LYS A 19 12.06 -21.10 -1.06
C LYS A 19 10.88 -20.69 -1.93
N LYS A 20 10.08 -19.72 -1.47
CA LYS A 20 8.84 -19.27 -2.13
C LYS A 20 8.95 -17.83 -2.65
N LEU A 21 10.13 -17.22 -2.55
CA LEU A 21 10.36 -15.82 -2.87
C LEU A 21 10.00 -15.48 -4.31
N GLU A 22 10.51 -16.27 -5.26
CA GLU A 22 10.24 -16.07 -6.70
C GLU A 22 8.75 -16.23 -7.03
N GLU A 23 8.08 -17.20 -6.40
CA GLU A 23 6.64 -17.45 -6.57
C GLU A 23 5.81 -16.26 -6.06
N VAL A 24 6.16 -15.72 -4.88
CA VAL A 24 5.55 -14.52 -4.31
C VAL A 24 5.77 -13.31 -5.22
N TYR A 25 7.00 -13.09 -5.68
CA TYR A 25 7.35 -11.94 -6.50
C TYR A 25 6.70 -11.98 -7.87
N ALA A 26 6.69 -13.14 -8.53
CA ALA A 26 6.03 -13.30 -9.82
C ALA A 26 4.51 -13.12 -9.71
N HIS A 27 3.90 -13.64 -8.64
CA HIS A 27 2.48 -13.47 -8.37
C HIS A 27 2.12 -11.98 -8.19
N ASN A 28 2.82 -11.27 -7.30
CA ASN A 28 2.58 -9.86 -7.04
C ASN A 28 2.84 -8.98 -8.29
N GLU A 29 3.88 -9.26 -9.07
CA GLU A 29 4.12 -8.60 -10.37
C GLU A 29 2.94 -8.80 -11.32
N GLY A 30 2.37 -10.01 -11.36
CA GLY A 30 1.18 -10.33 -12.15
C GLY A 30 -0.04 -9.50 -11.73
N ILE A 31 -0.29 -9.40 -10.42
CA ILE A 31 -1.39 -8.58 -9.87
C ILE A 31 -1.22 -7.11 -10.24
N ILE A 32 -0.04 -6.52 -10.00
CA ILE A 32 0.23 -5.11 -10.36
C ILE A 32 0.14 -4.90 -11.87
N SER A 33 0.59 -5.87 -12.67
CA SER A 33 0.56 -5.78 -14.14
C SER A 33 -0.86 -5.89 -14.71
N ALA A 34 -1.75 -6.58 -14.01
CA ALA A 34 -3.16 -6.76 -14.37
C ALA A 34 -4.06 -5.59 -13.94
N LEU A 35 -3.55 -4.64 -13.13
CA LEU A 35 -4.28 -3.43 -12.79
C LEU A 35 -4.67 -2.64 -14.07
N PRO A 36 -5.83 -1.98 -14.06
CA PRO A 36 -6.28 -1.21 -15.21
C PRO A 36 -5.32 -0.05 -15.53
N THR A 37 -5.23 0.31 -16.81
CA THR A 37 -4.48 1.51 -17.25
C THR A 37 -5.21 2.80 -16.86
N SER A 38 -6.55 2.75 -16.87
CA SER A 38 -7.44 3.82 -16.42
C SER A 38 -8.53 3.22 -15.54
N ASP A 39 -8.74 3.77 -14.34
CA ASP A 39 -9.72 3.30 -13.37
C ASP A 39 -10.78 4.38 -13.11
N SER A 40 -11.94 3.97 -12.57
CA SER A 40 -12.97 4.88 -12.06
C SER A 40 -12.45 5.68 -10.86
N TRP A 41 -13.07 6.82 -10.60
CA TRP A 41 -12.76 7.59 -9.40
C TRP A 41 -13.23 6.86 -8.13
N PRO A 42 -12.45 6.86 -7.03
CA PRO A 42 -11.06 7.30 -6.94
C PRO A 42 -10.11 6.28 -7.60
N PRO A 43 -9.10 6.71 -8.38
CA PRO A 43 -8.36 5.79 -9.23
C PRO A 43 -7.33 4.96 -8.47
N LEU A 44 -7.25 3.68 -8.82
CA LEU A 44 -6.14 2.79 -8.50
C LEU A 44 -5.68 2.11 -9.80
N SER A 45 -4.67 2.69 -10.45
CA SER A 45 -4.22 2.24 -11.78
C SER A 45 -2.78 1.75 -11.76
N LYS A 46 -2.45 0.91 -12.74
CA LYS A 46 -1.09 0.34 -12.90
C LYS A 46 0.00 1.42 -12.91
N GLY A 47 -0.26 2.56 -13.55
CA GLY A 47 0.72 3.65 -13.69
C GLY A 47 1.11 4.31 -12.36
N MET A 48 0.41 4.02 -11.27
CA MET A 48 0.77 4.51 -9.94
C MET A 48 1.92 3.73 -9.32
N PHE A 49 2.21 2.51 -9.78
CA PHE A 49 3.08 1.56 -9.09
C PHE A 49 4.44 1.37 -9.78
N SER A 50 5.47 1.11 -8.97
CA SER A 50 6.81 0.71 -9.42
C SER A 50 7.40 -0.30 -8.44
N ILE A 51 8.14 -1.28 -8.96
CA ILE A 51 8.69 -2.40 -8.19
C ILE A 51 10.22 -2.27 -8.17
N THR A 52 10.83 -2.28 -6.98
CA THR A 52 12.29 -2.32 -6.86
C THR A 52 12.76 -3.69 -7.34
N LYS A 53 13.68 -3.77 -8.29
CA LYS A 53 14.23 -5.05 -8.74
C LYS A 53 15.72 -5.10 -8.39
N ASN A 54 16.17 -6.20 -7.81
CA ASN A 54 17.58 -6.54 -7.85
C ASN A 54 17.94 -6.96 -9.27
N ASP A 55 18.71 -6.14 -9.95
CA ASP A 55 19.34 -6.55 -11.18
C ASP A 55 20.60 -7.35 -10.82
N SER A 56 20.56 -8.66 -11.02
CA SER A 56 21.71 -9.54 -10.78
C SER A 56 22.92 -9.20 -11.66
N GLU A 57 22.73 -8.40 -12.72
CA GLU A 57 23.78 -7.97 -13.65
C GLU A 57 24.40 -6.61 -13.30
N LEU A 58 23.78 -5.82 -12.42
CA LEU A 58 24.32 -4.52 -11.98
C LEU A 58 25.12 -4.68 -10.69
N GLU A 59 26.36 -4.18 -10.65
CA GLU A 59 27.17 -4.04 -9.43
C GLU A 59 26.58 -3.00 -8.48
N GLY A 60 25.41 -3.29 -7.90
CA GLY A 60 24.66 -2.45 -6.99
C GLY A 60 24.41 -3.12 -5.64
N PRO A 61 24.06 -2.34 -4.60
CA PRO A 61 23.67 -2.92 -3.32
C PRO A 61 22.39 -3.76 -3.50
N ASN A 62 22.35 -4.94 -2.87
CA ASN A 62 21.13 -5.76 -2.80
C ASN A 62 20.02 -4.96 -2.10
N LEU A 63 18.95 -4.65 -2.85
CA LEU A 63 17.78 -3.89 -2.40
C LEU A 63 16.69 -4.78 -1.76
N GLU A 64 16.83 -6.11 -1.84
CA GLU A 64 15.89 -7.11 -1.34
C GLU A 64 16.46 -7.81 -0.09
N TYR A 65 16.85 -7.01 0.92
CA TYR A 65 17.46 -7.56 2.14
C TYR A 65 16.48 -8.42 2.96
N TRP A 66 15.23 -7.94 3.15
CA TRP A 66 14.17 -8.63 3.91
C TRP A 66 12.86 -8.83 3.12
N GLY A 67 12.84 -8.37 1.88
CA GLY A 67 11.65 -8.31 1.04
C GLY A 67 11.84 -7.25 -0.05
N ARG A 68 11.09 -7.38 -1.14
CA ARG A 68 11.09 -6.44 -2.25
C ARG A 68 10.02 -5.39 -2.01
N MET A 69 10.29 -4.17 -2.48
CA MET A 69 9.41 -3.02 -2.24
C MET A 69 8.62 -2.67 -3.50
N ILE A 70 7.33 -2.42 -3.31
CA ILE A 70 6.44 -1.89 -4.34
C ILE A 70 6.05 -0.48 -3.92
N HIS A 71 6.59 0.52 -4.60
CA HIS A 71 6.29 1.92 -4.36
C HIS A 71 5.07 2.35 -5.19
N PHE A 72 4.31 3.30 -4.66
CA PHE A 72 3.25 3.93 -5.43
C PHE A 72 3.09 5.41 -5.14
N ALA A 73 2.60 6.16 -6.12
CA ALA A 73 2.27 7.57 -5.98
C ALA A 73 1.21 8.05 -6.99
N ALA A 74 0.43 9.05 -6.58
CA ALA A 74 -0.48 9.79 -7.46
C ALA A 74 -0.71 11.22 -6.95
N CYS A 75 -0.95 12.12 -7.89
CA CYS A 75 -1.44 13.48 -7.64
C CYS A 75 -2.91 13.53 -8.03
N LEU A 76 -3.79 13.63 -7.05
CA LEU A 76 -5.23 13.50 -7.19
C LEU A 76 -5.93 14.79 -6.75
N LYS A 77 -7.12 15.03 -7.28
CA LYS A 77 -7.95 16.17 -6.91
C LYS A 77 -8.92 15.76 -5.79
N SER A 78 -8.72 16.28 -4.59
CA SER A 78 -9.68 16.16 -3.48
C SER A 78 -9.96 14.74 -2.97
N VAL A 79 -9.04 13.78 -3.17
CA VAL A 79 -9.20 12.36 -2.77
C VAL A 79 -9.46 12.15 -1.27
N GLU A 80 -9.21 13.14 -0.43
CA GLU A 80 -9.53 13.10 0.99
C GLU A 80 -11.02 12.91 1.30
N TYR A 81 -11.92 13.29 0.38
CA TYR A 81 -13.36 13.10 0.56
C TYR A 81 -13.80 11.69 0.19
N GLU A 82 -13.07 11.03 -0.71
CA GLU A 82 -13.31 9.65 -1.16
C GLU A 82 -12.29 8.67 -0.56
N TRP A 83 -11.72 9.03 0.60
CA TRP A 83 -10.69 8.22 1.25
C TRP A 83 -11.18 6.80 1.56
N SER A 84 -12.40 6.64 2.08
CA SER A 84 -12.94 5.32 2.40
C SER A 84 -13.07 4.43 1.15
N GLU A 85 -13.53 4.98 0.03
CA GLU A 85 -13.62 4.27 -1.26
C GLU A 85 -12.24 3.90 -1.82
N TRP A 86 -11.27 4.84 -1.75
CA TRP A 86 -9.91 4.57 -2.20
C TRP A 86 -9.23 3.51 -1.32
N LYS A 87 -9.42 3.60 0.00
CA LYS A 87 -8.93 2.63 0.98
C LYS A 87 -9.50 1.25 0.71
N GLU A 88 -10.79 1.15 0.40
CA GLU A 88 -11.41 -0.13 0.08
C GLU A 88 -10.78 -0.77 -1.17
N LYS A 89 -10.64 -0.01 -2.27
CA LYS A 89 -9.92 -0.48 -3.48
C LYS A 89 -8.49 -0.92 -3.17
N PHE A 90 -7.80 -0.17 -2.32
CA PHE A 90 -6.44 -0.52 -1.90
C PHE A 90 -6.40 -1.81 -1.09
N GLU A 91 -7.35 -2.01 -0.16
CA GLU A 91 -7.46 -3.26 0.60
C GLU A 91 -7.84 -4.46 -0.28
N GLU A 92 -8.67 -4.26 -1.30
CA GLU A 92 -8.96 -5.29 -2.31
C GLU A 92 -7.73 -5.71 -3.12
N LEU A 93 -6.85 -4.76 -3.43
CA LEU A 93 -5.54 -5.05 -4.02
C LEU A 93 -4.67 -5.85 -3.05
N LEU A 94 -4.59 -5.44 -1.77
CA LEU A 94 -3.81 -6.13 -0.75
C LEU A 94 -4.28 -7.57 -0.51
N LEU A 95 -5.58 -7.87 -0.63
CA LEU A 95 -6.10 -9.24 -0.51
C LEU A 95 -5.62 -10.18 -1.63
N GLN A 96 -5.25 -9.62 -2.78
CA GLN A 96 -4.78 -10.37 -3.94
C GLN A 96 -3.27 -10.60 -3.92
N MET A 97 -2.53 -9.94 -3.02
CA MET A 97 -1.08 -9.93 -2.97
C MET A 97 -0.54 -10.65 -1.72
N TYR A 98 0.76 -10.93 -1.73
CA TYR A 98 1.50 -11.45 -0.57
C TYR A 98 2.48 -10.38 -0.06
N TRP A 99 2.21 -9.85 1.13
CA TRP A 99 2.89 -8.70 1.71
C TRP A 99 3.01 -8.82 3.24
N THR A 100 3.90 -8.05 3.86
CA THR A 100 4.11 -7.99 5.31
C THR A 100 3.65 -6.67 5.91
N GLN A 101 3.94 -5.56 5.23
CA GLN A 101 3.55 -4.22 5.64
C GLN A 101 3.17 -3.35 4.45
N ALA A 102 2.22 -2.43 4.64
CA ALA A 102 1.92 -1.38 3.67
C ALA A 102 1.79 -0.04 4.39
N HIS A 103 2.35 1.01 3.79
CA HIS A 103 2.25 2.39 4.26
C HIS A 103 1.63 3.28 3.20
N VAL A 104 0.63 4.07 3.58
CA VAL A 104 0.03 5.08 2.73
C VAL A 104 0.15 6.44 3.42
N HIS A 105 0.60 7.43 2.68
CA HIS A 105 0.68 8.82 3.10
C HIS A 105 -0.22 9.66 2.21
N VAL A 106 -1.10 10.43 2.85
CA VAL A 106 -1.95 11.42 2.20
C VAL A 106 -1.46 12.80 2.62
N LYS A 107 -1.05 13.60 1.64
CA LYS A 107 -0.67 15.01 1.83
C LYS A 107 -1.67 15.88 1.09
N THR A 108 -2.43 16.67 1.83
CA THR A 108 -3.35 17.66 1.24
C THR A 108 -2.68 19.04 1.20
N GLU A 109 -3.24 19.96 0.43
CA GLU A 109 -2.76 21.36 0.31
C GLU A 109 -2.72 22.10 1.66
N TYR A 110 -3.63 21.79 2.58
CA TYR A 110 -3.80 22.55 3.81
C TYR A 110 -3.58 21.73 5.11
N SER A 111 -3.35 20.42 5.02
CA SER A 111 -3.01 19.58 6.17
C SER A 111 -1.54 19.14 6.14
N GLY A 112 -1.03 18.71 7.29
CA GLY A 112 0.19 17.92 7.32
C GLY A 112 0.00 16.56 6.64
N ILE A 113 1.06 15.74 6.64
CA ILE A 113 1.01 14.37 6.13
C ILE A 113 0.25 13.50 7.13
N ILE A 114 -0.66 12.70 6.60
CA ILE A 114 -1.46 11.77 7.36
C ILE A 114 -1.06 10.38 6.91
N SER A 115 -0.61 9.57 7.86
CA SER A 115 -0.05 8.26 7.58
C SER A 115 -0.98 7.17 8.07
N PHE A 116 -1.10 6.15 7.24
CA PHE A 116 -1.86 4.93 7.46
C PHE A 116 -0.93 3.74 7.29
N SER A 117 -1.11 2.71 8.10
CA SER A 117 -0.33 1.49 7.99
C SER A 117 -1.19 0.25 8.14
N TRP A 118 -0.91 -0.73 7.30
CA TRP A 118 -1.41 -2.10 7.40
C TRP A 118 -0.24 -2.99 7.76
N THR A 119 -0.42 -3.84 8.75
CA THR A 119 0.63 -4.76 9.22
C THR A 119 0.05 -6.15 9.30
N LEU A 120 0.68 -7.10 8.60
CA LEU A 120 0.30 -8.51 8.65
C LEU A 120 0.73 -9.12 9.99
N ASP A 121 -0.19 -9.79 10.67
CA ASP A 121 0.10 -10.58 11.85
C ASP A 121 0.72 -11.92 11.43
N LEU A 122 2.05 -11.96 11.45
CA LEU A 122 2.85 -13.13 11.09
C LEU A 122 2.61 -14.36 11.98
N LYS A 123 1.95 -14.20 13.14
CA LYS A 123 1.55 -15.34 13.98
C LYS A 123 0.26 -15.98 13.48
N LYS A 124 -0.63 -15.20 12.88
CA LYS A 124 -1.89 -15.68 12.27
C LYS A 124 -1.68 -16.18 10.85
N TRP A 125 -0.78 -15.55 10.10
CA TRP A 125 -0.52 -15.89 8.71
C TRP A 125 0.97 -15.98 8.38
N SER A 126 1.34 -17.08 7.74
CA SER A 126 2.67 -17.30 7.18
C SER A 126 2.59 -18.28 6.02
N ILE A 127 3.58 -18.23 5.13
CA ILE A 127 3.69 -19.16 4.00
C ILE A 127 4.34 -20.46 4.49
N SER A 128 3.62 -21.58 4.35
CA SER A 128 4.16 -22.93 4.61
C SER A 128 4.88 -23.49 3.37
N GLU A 129 5.55 -24.64 3.50
CA GLU A 129 6.28 -25.25 2.38
C GLU A 129 5.35 -25.83 1.31
N GLU A 130 4.14 -26.25 1.70
CA GLU A 130 3.22 -27.01 0.85
C GLU A 130 2.44 -26.14 -0.14
N ALA A 131 1.94 -24.97 0.30
CA ALA A 131 1.15 -24.09 -0.54
C ALA A 131 1.10 -22.66 0.01
N ILE A 132 1.07 -21.69 -0.91
CA ILE A 132 0.79 -20.30 -0.54
C ILE A 132 -0.73 -20.13 -0.43
N ARG A 133 -1.20 -19.77 0.77
CA ARG A 133 -2.63 -19.51 1.02
C ARG A 133 -2.91 -18.00 0.90
N PRO A 134 -4.08 -17.57 0.42
CA PRO A 134 -4.43 -16.17 0.31
C PRO A 134 -4.46 -15.48 1.68
N ILE A 135 -4.14 -14.18 1.70
CA ILE A 135 -4.31 -13.32 2.88
C ILE A 135 -5.80 -12.97 3.04
N LYS A 136 -6.26 -12.85 4.29
CA LYS A 136 -7.61 -12.41 4.65
C LYS A 136 -7.53 -11.18 5.54
N ARG A 137 -8.58 -10.36 5.56
CA ARG A 137 -8.65 -9.13 6.36
C ARG A 137 -8.41 -9.38 7.86
N GLU A 138 -8.79 -10.55 8.37
CA GLU A 138 -8.60 -10.93 9.79
C GLU A 138 -7.12 -11.16 10.19
N PHE A 139 -6.22 -11.26 9.21
CA PHE A 139 -4.80 -11.51 9.43
C PHE A 139 -3.95 -10.24 9.51
N TRP A 140 -4.52 -9.05 9.29
CA TRP A 140 -3.77 -7.81 9.42
C TRP A 140 -4.43 -6.86 10.40
N ASP A 141 -3.60 -5.97 10.94
CA ASP A 141 -4.03 -4.83 11.72
C ASP A 141 -3.93 -3.56 10.86
N PHE A 142 -4.89 -2.66 11.02
CA PHE A 142 -4.91 -1.35 10.39
C PHE A 142 -4.76 -0.26 11.46
N GLU A 143 -3.77 0.60 11.28
CA GLU A 143 -3.60 1.82 12.08
C GLU A 143 -3.82 3.05 11.21
N GLY A 144 -4.85 3.83 11.55
CA GLY A 144 -5.16 5.10 10.91
C GLY A 144 -4.65 6.31 11.68
N CYS A 145 -4.37 7.39 10.94
CA CYS A 145 -4.23 8.76 11.48
C CYS A 145 -3.03 9.00 12.42
N ARG A 146 -1.82 8.59 12.03
CA ARG A 146 -0.59 9.13 12.66
C ARG A 146 -0.25 10.48 12.01
N GLN A 147 -0.55 11.57 12.72
CA GLN A 147 -0.23 12.92 12.26
C GLN A 147 1.20 13.28 12.68
N LEU A 148 2.10 13.43 11.70
CA LEU A 148 3.44 13.96 11.92
C LEU A 148 3.36 15.50 11.87
N GLY A 149 3.28 16.14 13.04
CA GLY A 149 3.35 17.60 13.20
C GLY A 149 2.12 18.22 13.86
N LYS A 150 2.35 18.94 14.97
CA LYS A 150 1.31 19.69 15.70
C LYS A 150 0.84 20.88 14.87
N ILE A 151 -0.39 20.84 14.34
CA ILE A 151 -1.09 22.06 13.87
C ILE A 151 -2.53 22.03 14.40
N LYS A 152 -2.83 22.96 15.32
CA LYS A 152 -4.11 23.19 15.97
C LYS A 152 -5.10 23.86 15.01
N HIS A 153 -5.74 23.09 14.14
CA HIS A 153 -7.08 23.36 13.60
C HIS A 153 -7.40 22.25 12.61
N ARG A 154 -8.46 21.45 12.85
CA ARG A 154 -9.26 20.76 11.82
C ARG A 154 -10.23 19.75 12.45
N GLN A 155 -11.45 20.22 12.73
CA GLN A 155 -12.55 19.37 13.18
C GLN A 155 -13.22 18.64 11.99
N LYS A 156 -13.29 19.29 10.81
CA LYS A 156 -13.97 18.76 9.61
C LYS A 156 -13.29 17.60 8.88
N PHE A 157 -11.97 17.44 9.01
CA PHE A 157 -11.23 16.35 8.35
C PHE A 157 -11.32 15.03 9.15
N LEU A 158 -11.29 15.12 10.47
CA LEU A 158 -11.50 13.96 11.34
C LEU A 158 -12.94 13.44 11.25
N GLU A 159 -13.92 14.30 10.96
CA GLU A 159 -15.32 13.89 10.80
C GLU A 159 -15.55 12.97 9.58
N GLY A 160 -14.77 13.12 8.50
CA GLY A 160 -14.85 12.23 7.33
C GLY A 160 -14.08 10.91 7.48
N ILE A 161 -13.08 10.86 8.38
CA ILE A 161 -12.26 9.66 8.64
C ILE A 161 -12.75 8.86 9.85
N LYS A 162 -13.43 9.50 10.80
CA LYS A 162 -13.95 8.84 12.02
C LYS A 162 -15.32 8.19 11.83
N SER A 163 -15.87 8.16 10.61
CA SER A 163 -17.15 7.52 10.32
C SER A 163 -17.05 6.01 10.07
N ASP A 164 -15.85 5.43 10.12
CA ASP A 164 -15.58 3.99 10.02
C ASP A 164 -15.01 3.42 11.34
#